data_AF-A0A6B3GQN8-F1
#
_entry.id   AF-A0A6B3GQN8-F1
#
_cell.length_a   1.000
_cell.length_b   1.000
_cell.length_c   1.000
_cell.angle_alpha   90.00
_cell.angle_beta   90.00
_cell.angle_gamma   90.00
#
_symmetry.space_group_name_H-M   'P 1'
#
loop_
_entity.id
_entity.type
_entity.pdbx_description
1 polymer ?
#
loop_
_entity_poly.entity_id
_entity_poly.type
_entity_poly.pdbx_seq_one_letter_code
_entity_poly.pdbx_strand_id
1 'polypeptide(L)'
;AAADLYPLHIGTDAIVYPSSGPSPLDVLPHTPEGKPVPGTFRLGASPGMVKHQGTQTVLWAEQLFEERGGVFNIANLIKTDPSAGEGE
;
A
#
# COMPACT_ATOMS: atom_id res chain seq x y z
N ALA A 1 -9.85 -10.72 11.15
CA ALA A 1 -8.76 -11.47 10.46
C ALA A 1 -7.46 -11.32 11.26
N ALA A 2 -6.43 -12.14 11.05
CA ALA A 2 -5.19 -12.12 11.87
C ALA A 2 -4.47 -10.74 11.95
N ALA A 3 -4.76 -9.82 11.02
CA ALA A 3 -4.17 -8.49 10.94
C ALA A 3 -5.11 -7.34 11.36
N ASP A 4 -6.41 -7.59 11.44
CA ASP A 4 -7.49 -6.57 11.52
C ASP A 4 -7.33 -5.35 10.56
N LEU A 5 -6.69 -5.57 9.40
CA LEU A 5 -6.55 -4.60 8.33
C LEU A 5 -7.55 -4.90 7.21
N TYR A 6 -8.25 -3.87 6.76
CA TYR A 6 -9.24 -3.95 5.68
C TYR A 6 -8.83 -3.01 4.55
N PRO A 7 -9.04 -3.39 3.28
CA PRO A 7 -8.69 -2.54 2.16
C PRO A 7 -9.57 -1.30 2.12
N LEU A 8 -8.96 -0.15 1.83
CA LEU A 8 -9.66 1.11 1.56
C LEU A 8 -10.16 1.18 0.12
N HIS A 9 -9.47 0.49 -0.79
CA HIS A 9 -9.82 0.44 -2.21
C HIS A 9 -9.37 -0.86 -2.85
N ILE A 10 -10.20 -1.43 -3.73
CA ILE A 10 -9.90 -2.64 -4.50
C ILE A 10 -9.99 -2.28 -5.98
N GLY A 11 -8.85 -2.22 -6.65
CA GLY A 11 -8.74 -2.03 -8.10
C GLY A 11 -8.60 -3.37 -8.85
N THR A 12 -8.52 -3.28 -10.17
CA THR A 12 -8.41 -4.46 -11.05
C THR A 12 -7.10 -5.23 -10.86
N ASP A 13 -6.00 -4.53 -10.59
CA ASP A 13 -4.64 -5.08 -10.50
C ASP A 13 -3.89 -4.64 -9.23
N ALA A 14 -4.56 -3.90 -8.33
CA ALA A 14 -3.96 -3.35 -7.12
C ALA A 14 -5.00 -3.20 -6.00
N ILE A 15 -4.55 -3.34 -4.74
CA ILE A 15 -5.37 -3.15 -3.54
C ILE A 15 -4.66 -2.12 -2.66
N VAL A 16 -5.43 -1.21 -2.05
CA VAL A 16 -4.93 -0.18 -1.13
C VAL A 16 -5.34 -0.53 0.29
N TYR A 17 -4.39 -0.54 1.21
CA TYR A 17 -4.60 -0.74 2.64
C TYR A 17 -4.15 0.49 3.42
N PRO A 18 -4.71 0.74 4.61
CA PRO A 18 -4.13 1.69 5.54
C PRO A 18 -2.74 1.20 5.98
N SER A 19 -1.82 2.14 6.18
CA SER A 19 -0.46 1.87 6.63
C SER A 19 -0.09 2.81 7.77
N SER A 20 0.67 2.32 8.77
CA SER A 20 1.18 3.14 9.86
C SER A 20 2.39 3.98 9.48
N GLY A 21 2.97 3.75 8.30
CA GLY A 21 4.12 4.46 7.78
C GLY A 21 4.31 4.29 6.27
N PRO A 22 5.35 4.93 5.70
CA PRO A 22 5.58 4.93 4.26
C PRO A 22 6.18 3.62 3.73
N SER A 23 6.76 2.79 4.60
CA SER A 23 7.43 1.56 4.20
C SER A 23 6.40 0.50 3.80
N PRO A 24 6.64 -0.30 2.75
CA PRO A 24 5.79 -1.43 2.45
C PRO A 24 5.79 -2.51 3.54
N LEU A 25 6.74 -2.48 4.49
CA LEU A 25 6.72 -3.36 5.65
C LEU A 25 5.62 -2.98 6.64
N ASP A 26 5.22 -1.70 6.67
CA ASP A 26 4.26 -1.16 7.64
C ASP A 26 2.81 -1.64 7.40
N VAL A 27 2.55 -2.33 6.28
CA VAL A 27 1.25 -2.96 5.97
C VAL A 27 1.24 -4.47 6.26
N LEU A 28 2.40 -5.07 6.52
CA LEU A 28 2.47 -6.51 6.78
C LEU A 28 2.05 -6.81 8.22
N PRO A 29 1.20 -7.82 8.46
CA PRO A 29 0.92 -8.24 9.82
C PRO A 29 2.15 -8.94 10.41
N HIS A 30 2.46 -8.60 11.66
CA HIS A 30 3.55 -9.18 12.42
C HIS A 30 3.03 -10.09 13.53
N THR A 31 3.78 -11.15 13.85
CA THR A 31 3.59 -11.96 15.05
C THR A 31 3.96 -11.14 16.30
N PRO A 32 3.60 -11.59 17.51
CA PRO A 32 4.02 -10.94 18.76
C PRO A 32 5.55 -10.77 18.89
N GLU A 33 6.34 -11.62 18.21
CA GLU A 33 7.81 -11.57 18.16
C GLU A 33 8.34 -10.62 17.07
N GLY A 34 7.47 -9.87 16.38
CA GLY A 34 7.83 -8.90 15.36
C GLY A 34 8.15 -9.49 13.98
N LYS A 35 7.94 -10.79 13.76
CA LYS A 35 8.18 -11.43 12.45
C LYS A 35 6.96 -11.31 11.55
N PRO A 36 7.08 -11.18 10.22
CA PRO A 36 5.92 -11.27 9.34
C PRO A 36 5.15 -12.57 9.56
N VAL A 37 3.82 -12.50 9.64
CA VAL A 37 2.96 -13.67 9.88
C VAL A 37 3.14 -14.71 8.74
N PRO A 38 3.19 -16.02 9.02
CA PRO A 38 3.24 -17.00 7.94
C PRO A 38 2.01 -16.91 7.02
N GLY A 39 2.24 -16.85 5.70
CA GLY A 39 1.15 -16.79 4.70
C GLY A 39 0.71 -15.38 4.29
N THR A 40 1.34 -14.31 4.78
CA THR A 40 1.11 -12.96 4.22
C THR A 40 1.71 -12.80 2.82
N PHE A 41 1.46 -11.65 2.20
CA PHE A 41 2.14 -11.19 1.00
C PHE A 41 3.66 -11.34 1.10
N ARG A 42 4.26 -11.76 -0.01
CA ARG A 42 5.71 -11.71 -0.20
C ARG A 42 6.01 -10.48 -1.04
N LEU A 43 6.67 -9.48 -0.46
CA LEU A 43 6.97 -8.23 -1.14
C LEU A 43 8.14 -8.39 -2.12
N GLY A 44 7.99 -7.87 -3.34
CA GLY A 44 9.04 -7.90 -4.35
C GLY A 44 8.51 -7.60 -5.76
N ALA A 45 9.43 -7.46 -6.72
CA ALA A 45 9.10 -7.17 -8.11
C ALA A 45 9.02 -8.43 -9.01
N SER A 46 9.43 -9.59 -8.50
CA SER A 46 9.45 -10.83 -9.25
C SER A 46 8.06 -11.49 -9.37
N PRO A 47 7.82 -12.33 -10.39
CA PRO A 47 6.58 -13.10 -10.50
C PRO A 47 6.28 -13.89 -9.22
N GLY A 48 5.01 -13.86 -8.79
CA GLY A 48 4.56 -14.49 -7.53
C GLY A 48 4.77 -13.63 -6.28
N MET A 49 5.34 -12.43 -6.42
CA MET A 49 5.50 -11.45 -5.36
C MET A 49 4.50 -10.29 -5.54
N VAL A 50 4.28 -9.54 -4.47
CA VAL A 50 3.45 -8.33 -4.46
C VAL A 50 4.36 -7.12 -4.54
N LYS A 51 4.22 -6.35 -5.63
CA LYS A 51 4.94 -5.10 -5.81
C LYS A 51 4.29 -4.00 -4.98
N HIS A 52 5.08 -3.32 -4.16
CA HIS A 52 4.67 -2.04 -3.58
C HIS A 52 4.65 -0.97 -4.67
N GLN A 53 3.48 -0.38 -4.90
CA GLN A 53 3.34 0.70 -5.88
C GLN A 53 3.70 2.06 -5.29
N GLY A 54 3.45 2.26 -4.00
CA GLY A 54 3.73 3.50 -3.27
C GLY A 54 2.86 3.61 -2.02
N THR A 55 3.11 4.64 -1.23
CA THR A 55 2.30 5.01 -0.07
C THR A 55 2.00 6.50 -0.16
N GLN A 56 0.76 6.89 0.10
CA GLN A 56 0.33 8.29 0.07
C GLN A 56 -0.46 8.62 1.34
N THR A 57 -0.49 9.91 1.69
CA THR A 57 -1.24 10.38 2.85
C THR A 57 -2.74 10.42 2.55
N VAL A 58 -3.56 10.38 3.61
CA VAL A 58 -5.01 10.60 3.48
C VAL A 58 -5.29 11.98 2.88
N LEU A 59 -4.57 13.03 3.29
CA LEU A 59 -4.74 14.38 2.74
C LEU A 59 -4.50 14.44 1.22
N TRP A 60 -3.51 13.71 0.71
CA TRP A 60 -3.29 13.59 -0.73
C TRP A 60 -4.49 12.96 -1.44
N ALA A 61 -5.09 11.93 -0.84
CA ALA A 61 -6.28 11.28 -1.40
C ALA A 61 -7.49 12.23 -1.40
N GLU A 62 -7.72 12.95 -0.29
CA GLU A 62 -8.81 13.93 -0.19
C GLU A 62 -8.69 15.02 -1.27
N GLN A 63 -7.50 15.62 -1.42
CA GLN A 63 -7.26 16.62 -2.48
C GLN A 63 -7.58 16.05 -3.87
N LEU A 64 -7.22 14.80 -4.12
CA LEU A 64 -7.48 14.14 -5.40
C LEU A 64 -8.99 13.92 -5.65
N PHE A 65 -9.75 13.60 -4.60
CA PHE A 65 -11.21 13.50 -4.65
C PHE A 65 -11.88 14.85 -4.86
N GLU A 66 -11.35 15.93 -4.26
CA GLU A 66 -11.83 17.30 -4.49
C GLU A 66 -11.59 17.74 -5.94
N GLU A 67 -10.40 17.47 -6.50
CA GLU A 67 -10.03 17.90 -7.86
C GLU A 67 -10.72 17.07 -8.96
N ARG A 68 -10.84 15.76 -8.78
CA ARG A 68 -11.31 14.82 -9.82
C ARG A 68 -12.76 14.39 -9.64
N GLY A 69 -13.37 14.69 -8.51
CA GLY A 69 -14.67 14.15 -8.11
C GLY A 69 -14.59 12.68 -7.64
N GLY A 70 -15.74 12.03 -7.47
CA GLY A 70 -15.82 10.74 -6.77
C GLY A 70 -15.56 9.47 -7.60
N VAL A 71 -15.27 9.55 -8.91
CA VAL A 71 -15.23 8.36 -9.79
C VAL A 71 -13.87 8.22 -10.47
N PHE A 72 -12.92 7.59 -9.79
CA PHE A 72 -11.66 7.14 -10.38
C PHE A 72 -11.04 5.98 -9.57
N ASN A 73 -10.10 5.25 -10.18
CA ASN A 73 -9.34 4.21 -9.50
C ASN A 73 -8.09 4.83 -8.84
N ILE A 74 -8.17 5.13 -7.54
CA ILE A 74 -7.06 5.75 -6.79
C ILE A 74 -5.80 4.87 -6.75
N ALA A 75 -5.93 3.54 -6.79
CA ALA A 75 -4.78 2.63 -6.77
C ALA A 75 -3.85 2.82 -7.99
N ASN A 76 -4.38 3.28 -9.12
CA ASN A 76 -3.56 3.56 -10.32
C ASN A 76 -2.69 4.82 -10.16
N LEU A 77 -3.03 5.70 -9.21
CA LEU A 77 -2.41 7.00 -9.01
C LEU A 77 -1.39 6.99 -7.87
N ILE A 78 -1.45 5.99 -6.98
CA ILE A 78 -0.43 5.78 -5.95
C ILE A 78 0.84 5.25 -6.64
N LYS A 79 1.90 6.06 -6.59
CA LYS A 79 3.23 5.73 -7.11
C LYS A 79 4.31 6.21 -6.13
N THR A 80 5.33 5.41 -5.91
CA THR A 80 6.60 5.85 -5.33
C THR A 80 7.24 6.80 -6.32
N ASP A 81 7.58 8.00 -5.88
CA ASP A 81 8.38 8.90 -6.71
C ASP A 81 9.73 8.20 -6.99
N PRO A 82 10.14 8.00 -8.25
CA PRO A 82 11.42 7.37 -8.56
C PRO A 82 12.63 8.13 -8.00
N SER A 83 12.46 9.39 -7.56
CA SER A 83 13.52 10.14 -6.86
C SER A 83 13.69 9.79 -5.38
N ALA A 84 12.78 9.00 -4.79
CA ALA A 84 12.77 8.68 -3.35
C ALA A 84 13.39 7.31 -3.01
N GLY A 85 14.14 6.67 -3.93
CA GLY A 85 14.53 5.26 -3.84
C GLY A 85 16.01 4.93 -4.02
N GLU A 86 16.92 5.90 -3.87
CA GLU A 86 18.35 5.66 -3.65
C GLU A 86 18.76 6.32 -2.33
N GLY A 87 18.56 5.63 -1.21
CA GLY A 87 18.98 6.18 0.09
C GLY A 87 18.47 5.38 1.28
N GLU A 88 19.44 4.73 1.92
CA GLU A 88 19.44 4.02 3.21
C GLU A 88 18.95 2.56 3.23
#